data_AF-A0A6F8PV97-F1
#
_entry.id   AF-A0A6F8PV97-F1
#
_cell.length_a   1.000
_cell.length_b   1.000
_cell.length_c   1.000
_cell.angle_alpha   90.00
_cell.angle_beta   90.00
_cell.angle_gamma   90.00
#
_symmetry.space_group_name_H-M   'P 1'
#
loop_
_entity.id
_entity.type
_entity.pdbx_description
1 polymer ?
#
loop_
_entity_poly.entity_id
_entity_poly.type
_entity_poly.pdbx_seq_one_letter_code
_entity_poly.pdbx_strand_id
1 'polypeptide(L)'
;MIRLQKLSGAKAHRWQRISAWYLLLYLPALAIYISLVPQHNSLANIIGNLYYCTFGIASLLALLLVFIHAWVGGRDVLIDYTPRSNTYLWLTAYFAFLLLLAANLTLLVLAFNPIF
;
A
#
# COMPACT_ATOMS: atom_id res chain seq x y z
N MET A 1 23.33 6.37 14.45
CA MET A 1 22.45 7.56 14.63
C MET A 1 21.98 8.02 13.25
N ILE A 2 20.76 7.68 12.84
CA ILE A 2 20.20 8.18 11.57
C ILE A 2 19.92 9.68 11.77
N ARG A 3 20.59 10.55 11.02
CA ARG A 3 20.32 11.98 11.06
C ARG A 3 18.93 12.21 10.46
N LEU A 4 17.94 12.55 11.30
CA LEU A 4 16.59 12.94 10.87
C LEU A 4 16.61 14.09 9.84
N GLN A 5 17.68 14.88 9.80
CA GLN A 5 17.94 15.93 8.80
C GLN A 5 18.03 15.43 7.34
N LYS A 6 18.23 14.13 7.07
CA LYS A 6 18.34 13.59 5.70
C LYS A 6 17.02 13.09 5.10
N LEU A 7 15.91 13.12 5.83
CA LEU A 7 14.58 12.82 5.27
C LEU A 7 14.11 14.06 4.51
N SER A 8 14.39 14.16 3.21
CA SER A 8 13.99 15.33 2.43
C SER A 8 12.46 15.44 2.36
N GLY A 9 11.87 16.32 3.17
CA GLY A 9 10.42 16.55 3.22
C GLY A 9 9.82 16.84 1.84
N ALA A 10 10.54 17.55 0.97
CA ALA A 10 10.08 17.87 -0.38
C ALA A 10 9.85 16.64 -1.28
N LYS A 11 10.67 15.58 -1.17
CA LYS A 11 10.46 14.34 -1.94
C LYS A 11 9.30 13.53 -1.35
N ALA A 12 9.22 13.45 -0.02
CA ALA A 12 8.17 12.74 0.69
C ALA A 12 6.78 13.33 0.37
N HIS A 13 6.65 14.66 0.45
CA HIS A 13 5.42 15.37 0.11
C HIS A 13 5.00 15.14 -1.36
N ARG A 14 5.96 15.06 -2.29
CA ARG A 14 5.69 14.75 -3.70
C ARG A 14 5.07 13.37 -3.85
N TRP A 15 5.64 12.37 -3.19
CA TRP A 15 5.12 11.00 -3.20
C TRP A 15 3.75 10.88 -2.53
N GLN A 16 3.52 11.59 -1.42
CA GLN A 16 2.19 11.70 -0.80
C GLN A 16 1.14 12.22 -1.78
N ARG A 17 1.45 13.29 -2.52
CA ARG A 17 0.52 13.85 -3.52
C ARG A 17 0.27 12.91 -4.70
N ILE A 18 1.33 12.32 -5.27
CA ILE A 18 1.21 11.39 -6.41
C ILE A 18 0.36 10.18 -6.03
N SER A 19 0.67 9.55 -4.89
CA SER A 19 -0.11 8.42 -4.38
C SER A 19 -1.55 8.80 -4.09
N ALA A 20 -1.79 9.95 -3.43
CA ALA A 20 -3.14 10.42 -3.12
C ALA A 20 -3.98 10.61 -4.39
N TRP A 21 -3.45 11.27 -5.42
CA TRP A 21 -4.18 11.49 -6.68
C TRP A 21 -4.58 10.19 -7.35
N TYR A 22 -3.66 9.24 -7.43
CA TYR A 22 -3.96 7.94 -8.02
C TYR A 22 -5.01 7.19 -7.20
N LEU A 23 -4.83 7.10 -5.88
CA LEU A 23 -5.72 6.36 -4.97
C LEU A 23 -7.11 6.99 -4.89
N LEU A 24 -7.20 8.32 -4.96
CA LEU A 24 -8.46 9.07 -5.01
C LEU A 24 -9.31 8.68 -6.21
N LEU A 25 -8.69 8.38 -7.35
CA LEU A 25 -9.40 7.95 -8.55
C LEU A 25 -9.65 6.44 -8.55
N TYR A 26 -8.63 5.67 -8.19
CA TYR A 26 -8.67 4.22 -8.29
C TYR A 26 -9.59 3.57 -7.24
N LEU A 27 -9.57 4.00 -5.98
CA LEU A 27 -10.36 3.35 -4.92
C LEU A 27 -11.89 3.51 -5.13
N PRO A 28 -12.42 4.70 -5.48
CA PRO A 28 -13.83 4.81 -5.84
C PRO A 28 -14.19 4.03 -7.10
N ALA A 29 -13.34 4.06 -8.13
CA ALA A 29 -13.57 3.27 -9.34
C ALA A 29 -13.63 1.77 -9.04
N LEU A 30 -12.73 1.27 -8.18
CA LEU A 30 -12.74 -0.12 -7.71
C LEU A 30 -14.03 -0.44 -6.93
N ALA A 31 -14.46 0.44 -6.02
CA ALA A 31 -15.70 0.25 -5.27
C ALA A 31 -16.93 0.19 -6.18
N ILE A 32 -17.01 1.09 -7.18
CA ILE A 32 -18.07 1.05 -8.20
C ILE A 32 -18.00 -0.26 -8.99
N TYR A 33 -16.82 -0.65 -9.48
CA TYR A 33 -16.64 -1.90 -10.22
C TYR A 33 -17.14 -3.10 -9.41
N ILE A 34 -16.70 -3.25 -8.16
CA ILE A 34 -17.13 -4.34 -7.28
C ILE A 34 -18.65 -4.31 -7.04
N SER A 35 -19.26 -3.12 -6.94
CA SER A 35 -20.71 -3.00 -6.74
C SER A 35 -21.55 -3.41 -7.97
N LEU A 36 -20.97 -3.33 -9.16
CA LEU A 36 -21.62 -3.67 -10.43
C LEU A 36 -21.40 -5.13 -10.85
N VAL A 37 -20.34 -5.75 -10.36
CA VAL A 37 -20.07 -7.16 -10.63
C VAL A 37 -21.04 -8.00 -9.80
N PRO A 38 -21.81 -8.93 -10.41
CA PRO A 38 -22.65 -9.87 -9.68
C PRO A 38 -21.83 -10.53 -8.57
N GLN A 39 -22.43 -10.74 -7.39
CA GLN A 39 -21.72 -11.31 -6.25
C GLN A 39 -20.84 -12.47 -6.71
N HIS A 40 -19.54 -12.37 -6.42
CA HIS A 40 -18.60 -13.39 -6.84
C HIS A 40 -18.96 -14.70 -6.14
N ASN A 41 -19.59 -15.61 -6.87
CA ASN A 41 -20.02 -16.90 -6.34
C ASN A 41 -18.83 -17.84 -6.01
N SER A 42 -17.60 -17.45 -6.36
CA SER A 42 -16.38 -18.21 -6.08
C SER A 42 -15.13 -17.33 -6.04
N LEU A 43 -14.11 -17.79 -5.31
CA LEU A 43 -12.77 -17.20 -5.29
C LEU A 43 -12.12 -17.19 -6.69
N ALA A 44 -12.40 -18.20 -7.51
CA ALA A 44 -11.89 -18.30 -8.87
C ALA A 44 -12.34 -17.13 -9.75
N ASN A 45 -13.57 -16.63 -9.58
CA ASN A 45 -14.07 -15.47 -10.33
C ASN A 45 -13.36 -14.18 -9.92
N ILE A 46 -12.98 -14.05 -8.65
CA ILE A 46 -12.20 -12.89 -8.15
C ILE A 46 -10.78 -12.94 -8.73
N ILE A 47 -10.15 -14.10 -8.68
CA ILE A 47 -8.80 -14.32 -9.23
C ILE A 47 -8.79 -14.09 -10.74
N GLY A 48 -9.81 -14.57 -11.47
CA GLY A 48 -9.96 -14.35 -12.91
C GLY A 48 -9.94 -12.87 -13.29
N ASN A 49 -10.56 -12.00 -12.48
CA ASN A 49 -10.55 -10.56 -12.73
C ASN A 49 -9.16 -9.92 -12.60
N LEU A 50 -8.31 -10.46 -11.71
CA LEU A 50 -6.93 -9.98 -11.54
C LEU A 50 -6.04 -10.27 -12.76
N TYR A 51 -6.39 -11.28 -13.57
CA TYR A 51 -5.67 -11.61 -14.80
C TYR A 51 -6.04 -10.73 -16.00
N TYR A 52 -7.06 -9.86 -15.91
CA TYR A 52 -7.23 -8.79 -16.88
C TYR A 52 -6.05 -7.82 -16.74
N CYS A 53 -5.14 -7.85 -17.72
CA CYS A 53 -3.85 -7.15 -17.68
C CYS A 53 -3.94 -5.69 -17.20
N THR A 54 -4.92 -4.93 -17.71
CA THR A 54 -5.14 -3.53 -17.30
C THR A 54 -5.58 -3.39 -15.85
N PHE A 55 -6.52 -4.23 -15.40
CA PHE A 55 -7.01 -4.23 -14.02
C PHE A 55 -5.92 -4.70 -13.05
N GLY A 56 -5.22 -5.80 -13.37
CA GLY A 56 -4.12 -6.33 -12.56
C GLY A 56 -2.98 -5.33 -12.37
N ILE A 57 -2.49 -4.72 -13.45
CA ILE A 57 -1.42 -3.71 -13.39
C ILE A 57 -1.87 -2.49 -12.59
N ALA A 58 -3.08 -1.98 -12.83
CA ALA A 58 -3.62 -0.85 -12.07
C ALA A 58 -3.74 -1.18 -10.57
N SER A 59 -4.16 -2.40 -10.24
CA SER A 59 -4.27 -2.88 -8.85
C SER A 59 -2.92 -3.03 -8.17
N LEU A 60 -1.91 -3.55 -8.86
CA LEU A 60 -0.54 -3.64 -8.37
C LEU A 60 0.07 -2.24 -8.12
N LEU A 61 -0.16 -1.31 -9.05
CA LEU A 61 0.27 0.07 -8.87
C LEU A 61 -0.45 0.73 -7.69
N ALA A 62 -1.77 0.52 -7.54
CA ALA A 62 -2.53 0.99 -6.39
C ALA A 62 -1.92 0.46 -5.08
N LEU A 63 -1.63 -0.84 -5.01
CA LEU A 63 -1.06 -1.46 -3.83
C LEU A 63 0.31 -0.85 -3.48
N LEU A 64 1.20 -0.70 -4.46
CA LEU A 64 2.49 -0.02 -4.27
C LEU A 64 2.31 1.41 -3.73
N LEU A 65 1.37 2.16 -4.30
CA LEU A 65 1.10 3.54 -3.89
C LEU A 65 0.46 3.62 -2.50
N VAL A 66 -0.34 2.64 -2.08
CA VAL A 66 -0.83 2.52 -0.69
C VAL A 66 0.32 2.36 0.28
N PHE A 67 1.29 1.47 0.01
CA PHE A 67 2.46 1.30 0.87
C PHE A 67 3.30 2.57 0.97
N ILE A 68 3.53 3.27 -0.15
CA ILE A 68 4.25 4.54 -0.16
C ILE A 68 3.47 5.60 0.64
N HIS A 69 2.16 5.72 0.42
CA HIS A 69 1.31 6.69 1.10
C HIS A 69 1.27 6.46 2.61
N ALA A 70 1.05 5.20 3.01
CA ALA A 70 1.05 4.77 4.40
C ALA A 70 2.41 5.05 5.05
N TRP A 71 3.51 4.64 4.43
CA TRP A 71 4.85 4.87 4.98
C TRP A 71 5.11 6.35 5.26
N VAL A 72 4.86 7.22 4.28
CA VAL A 72 5.15 8.64 4.45
C VAL A 72 4.22 9.27 5.49
N GLY A 73 2.90 9.04 5.39
CA GLY A 73 1.93 9.60 6.33
C GLY A 73 2.13 9.10 7.76
N GLY A 74 2.31 7.79 7.95
CA GLY A 74 2.56 7.19 9.25
C GLY A 74 3.88 7.64 9.87
N ARG A 75 4.95 7.76 9.06
CA ARG A 75 6.24 8.32 9.52
C ARG A 75 6.06 9.73 10.07
N ASP A 76 5.34 10.59 9.35
CA ASP A 76 5.17 11.99 9.76
C ASP A 76 4.36 12.08 11.06
N VAL A 77 3.28 11.30 11.19
CA VAL A 77 2.53 11.16 12.46
C VAL A 77 3.44 10.69 13.60
N LEU A 78 4.27 9.68 13.38
CA LEU A 78 5.17 9.18 14.43
C LEU A 78 6.22 10.22 14.85
N ILE A 79 6.76 10.99 13.90
CA ILE A 79 7.71 12.06 14.21
C ILE A 79 7.06 13.17 15.04
N ASP A 80 5.81 13.53 14.73
CA ASP A 80 5.11 14.63 15.37
C ASP A 80 4.56 14.27 16.76
N TYR A 81 4.14 13.03 16.96
CA TYR A 81 3.38 12.62 18.15
C TYR A 81 4.09 11.64 19.09
N THR A 82 5.26 11.11 18.75
CA THR A 82 6.01 10.23 19.67
C THR A 82 7.14 10.95 20.42
N PRO A 83 7.45 10.55 21.67
CA PRO A 83 8.60 11.09 22.38
C PRO A 83 9.90 10.85 21.61
N ARG A 84 10.73 11.89 21.47
CA ARG A 84 11.99 11.84 20.68
C ARG A 84 12.94 10.71 21.07
N SER A 85 12.94 10.32 22.35
CA SER A 85 13.75 9.20 22.86
C SER A 85 13.38 7.87 22.21
N ASN A 86 12.11 7.71 21.81
CA ASN A 86 11.54 6.46 21.35
C ASN A 86 11.11 6.52 19.87
N THR A 87 11.09 7.69 19.23
CA THR A 87 10.68 7.85 17.82
C THR A 87 11.39 6.90 16.87
N TYR A 88 12.69 6.67 17.07
CA TYR A 88 13.45 5.71 16.26
C TYR A 88 12.87 4.30 16.36
N LEU A 89 12.60 3.82 17.58
CA LEU A 89 12.01 2.50 17.82
C LEU A 89 10.66 2.38 17.12
N TRP A 90 9.80 3.39 17.24
CA TRP A 90 8.47 3.40 16.61
C TRP A 90 8.55 3.42 15.08
N LEU A 91 9.46 4.21 14.50
CA LEU A 91 9.67 4.23 13.06
C LEU A 91 10.19 2.88 12.55
N THR A 92 11.10 2.23 13.26
CA THR A 92 11.60 0.90 12.91
C THR A 92 10.50 -0.16 13.01
N ALA A 93 9.72 -0.15 14.09
CA ALA A 93 8.60 -1.07 14.28
C ALA A 93 7.53 -0.90 13.19
N TYR A 94 7.20 0.35 12.85
CA TYR A 94 6.24 0.66 11.80
C TYR A 94 6.74 0.22 10.41
N PHE A 95 8.01 0.48 10.09
CA PHE A 95 8.61 0.01 8.84
C PHE A 95 8.60 -1.52 8.76
N ALA A 96 8.98 -2.21 9.84
CA ALA A 96 8.95 -3.67 9.92
C ALA A 96 7.53 -4.22 9.74
N PHE A 97 6.52 -3.57 10.34
CA PHE A 97 5.12 -3.92 10.14
C PHE A 97 4.69 -3.81 8.68
N LEU A 98 5.03 -2.72 7.99
CA LEU A 98 4.73 -2.57 6.56
C LEU A 98 5.43 -3.63 5.70
N LEU A 99 6.68 -3.98 6.02
CA LEU A 99 7.40 -5.06 5.33
C LEU A 99 6.75 -6.43 5.56
N LEU A 100 6.34 -6.73 6.79
CA LEU A 100 5.62 -7.97 7.11
C LEU A 100 4.29 -8.06 6.36
N LEU A 101 3.56 -6.94 6.27
CA LEU A 101 2.33 -6.87 5.48
C LEU A 101 2.60 -7.12 3.99
N ALA A 102 3.63 -6.50 3.42
CA ALA A 102 4.02 -6.73 2.02
C ALA A 102 4.45 -8.18 1.75
N ALA A 103 5.19 -8.79 2.68
CA ALA A 103 5.58 -10.20 2.61
C ALA A 103 4.36 -11.12 2.69
N ASN A 104 3.42 -10.85 3.61
CA ASN A 104 2.19 -11.61 3.76
C ASN A 104 1.31 -11.53 2.50
N LEU A 105 1.17 -10.35 1.90
CA LEU A 105 0.45 -10.20 0.63
C LEU A 105 1.15 -10.92 -0.53
N THR A 106 2.48 -10.88 -0.59
CA THR A 106 3.25 -11.66 -1.58
C THR A 106 2.99 -13.15 -1.42
N LEU A 107 3.05 -13.67 -0.19
CA LEU A 107 2.75 -15.08 0.11
C LEU A 107 1.30 -15.44 -0.25
N LEU A 108 0.35 -14.55 0.03
CA LEU A 108 -1.05 -14.72 -0.36
C LEU A 108 -1.17 -14.88 -1.88
N VAL A 109 -0.55 -13.99 -2.65
CA VAL A 109 -0.53 -14.06 -4.12
C VAL A 109 0.10 -15.37 -4.60
N LEU A 110 1.22 -15.79 -4.02
CA LEU A 110 1.89 -17.04 -4.40
C LEU A 110 1.04 -18.27 -4.08
N ALA A 111 0.36 -18.30 -2.93
CA ALA A 111 -0.51 -19.41 -2.53
C ALA A 111 -1.75 -19.57 -3.42
N PHE A 112 -2.17 -18.51 -4.11
CA PHE A 112 -3.35 -18.50 -4.98
C PHE A 112 -3.02 -18.50 -6.49
N ASN A 113 -1.74 -18.57 -6.88
CA ASN A 113 -1.34 -18.78 -8.27
C ASN A 113 -1.13 -20.28 -8.54
N PRO A 114 -1.93 -20.92 -9.42
CA PRO A 114 -1.86 -22.37 -9.69
C PRO A 114 -0.66 -22.80 -10.56
N ILE A 115 0.41 -21.99 -10.62
CA ILE A 115 1.62 -22.29 -11.41
C ILE A 115 2.65 -23.08 -10.57
N PHE A 116 2.34 -23.39 -9.31
CA PHE A 116 3.02 -24.39 -8.49
C PHE A 116 2.02 -25.39 -7.91
#